data_AF-A0A088E9D9-F1
#
_entry.id   AF-A0A088E9D9-F1
#
_cell.length_a   1.000
_cell.length_b   1.000
_cell.length_c   1.000
_cell.angle_alpha   90.00
_cell.angle_beta   90.00
_cell.angle_gamma   90.00
#
_symmetry.space_group_name_H-M   'P 1'
#
loop_
_entity.id
_entity.type
_entity.pdbx_description
1 polymer ?
#
loop_
_entity_poly.entity_id
_entity_poly.type
_entity_poly.pdbx_seq_one_letter_code
_entity_poly.pdbx_strand_id
1 'polypeptide(L)'
;MKYNLLPLILLSLLVAPLLAMGSAPAITVTTQPVYHPGQTVFISGVTSPNTLVGITIYNPQGKAVYSNTTTSGPNGDYSLKAFTFPLQESTTFPFGTYTVQVGTQTGFTNSTTFQFLPLTATVNVLVVNPQGVPIQGATVTADSVTATTNASGQAVLNLPTGTYTLKVVPPSPYSPASENITVTAPNTYSFKITVQIQELALQVVSATSPNVNLKDLTSGTSITMIGGTTLTLMSMVTFAGQPISTATVTAMYNGTMYNATYMNGYYVITISVPNTQYETDLVIQATYSGMQSNTVTLPLTVNVNEQAIIASLNSTIQSLESQISSLSSTVSTLSSSVTSLSNTVSSLSSTVSKLNGTVASLQSSVSTLSSEYSTLNSRVNALSGLSGTVDIALAVSIIAIIISIVVLILVFRKIS
;
A
#
# COMPACT_ATOMS: atom_id res chain seq x y z
N MET A 1 -98.51 17.01 -106.31
CA MET A 1 -99.66 16.10 -106.45
C MET A 1 -99.21 14.71 -105.98
N LYS A 2 -99.86 14.18 -104.94
CA LYS A 2 -99.94 12.77 -104.45
C LYS A 2 -98.70 11.82 -104.44
N TYR A 3 -98.41 11.29 -103.24
CA TYR A 3 -98.18 9.88 -102.78
C TYR A 3 -97.42 8.88 -103.71
N ASN A 4 -96.62 7.90 -103.27
CA ASN A 4 -96.39 7.21 -102.00
C ASN A 4 -95.22 6.18 -102.13
N LEU A 5 -94.78 5.66 -100.98
CA LEU A 5 -94.27 4.30 -100.67
C LEU A 5 -92.78 3.88 -100.84
N LEU A 6 -92.24 3.41 -99.71
CA LEU A 6 -91.01 2.61 -99.39
C LEU A 6 -91.02 1.19 -100.06
N PRO A 7 -89.96 0.30 -100.00
CA PRO A 7 -89.02 0.06 -98.86
C PRO A 7 -87.54 -0.40 -99.12
N LEU A 8 -86.69 -0.25 -98.08
CA LEU A 8 -85.65 -1.14 -97.46
C LEU A 8 -84.63 -1.95 -98.33
N ILE A 9 -83.30 -1.92 -98.11
CA ILE A 9 -82.45 -2.72 -97.18
C ILE A 9 -80.99 -2.17 -97.32
N LEU A 10 -80.28 -1.62 -96.32
CA LEU A 10 -79.57 -2.13 -95.12
C LEU A 10 -78.28 -2.96 -95.37
N LEU A 11 -77.12 -2.30 -95.28
CA LEU A 11 -75.81 -2.91 -94.97
C LEU A 11 -74.89 -1.85 -94.31
N SER A 12 -74.57 -2.00 -93.03
CA SER A 12 -73.48 -1.23 -92.40
C SER A 12 -72.84 -1.97 -91.22
N LEU A 13 -71.53 -2.19 -91.35
CA LEU A 13 -70.55 -2.63 -90.37
C LEU A 13 -70.78 -2.04 -88.97
N LEU A 14 -70.83 -2.89 -87.95
CA LEU A 14 -70.70 -2.49 -86.55
C LEU A 14 -69.26 -2.74 -86.08
N VAL A 15 -68.47 -1.67 -86.04
CA VAL A 15 -67.19 -1.64 -85.31
C VAL A 15 -67.52 -1.46 -83.83
N ALA A 16 -67.24 -2.48 -83.01
CA ALA A 16 -67.32 -2.33 -81.57
C ALA A 16 -66.13 -1.46 -81.08
N PRO A 17 -66.35 -0.38 -80.33
CA PRO A 17 -65.26 0.26 -79.61
C PRO A 17 -64.84 -0.66 -78.48
N LEU A 18 -63.58 -1.08 -78.50
CA LEU A 18 -62.92 -1.71 -77.36
C LEU A 18 -62.80 -0.63 -76.27
N LEU A 19 -63.74 -0.59 -75.33
CA LEU A 19 -63.60 0.23 -74.13
C LEU A 19 -62.40 -0.33 -73.36
N ALA A 20 -61.32 0.44 -73.32
CA ALA A 20 -60.23 0.20 -72.38
C ALA A 20 -60.82 0.28 -70.97
N MET A 21 -61.03 -0.88 -70.34
CA MET A 21 -61.37 -0.96 -68.93
C MET A 21 -60.13 -0.51 -68.15
N GLY A 22 -60.06 0.79 -67.82
CA GLY A 22 -59.12 1.25 -66.81
C GLY A 22 -59.36 0.43 -65.54
N SER A 23 -58.33 -0.23 -65.03
CA SER A 23 -58.42 -0.97 -63.77
C SER A 23 -58.94 -0.03 -62.70
N ALA A 24 -60.03 -0.42 -62.03
CA ALA A 24 -60.58 0.31 -60.89
C ALA A 24 -59.45 0.72 -59.93
N PRO A 25 -59.41 1.99 -59.47
CA PRO A 25 -58.36 2.45 -58.57
C PRO A 25 -58.33 1.55 -57.32
N ALA A 26 -57.14 1.05 -56.98
CA ALA A 26 -56.95 0.25 -55.78
C ALA A 26 -57.32 1.08 -54.55
N ILE A 27 -58.04 0.46 -53.60
CA ILE A 27 -58.38 1.13 -52.35
C ILE A 27 -57.11 1.50 -51.58
N THR A 28 -56.98 2.74 -51.12
CA THR A 28 -55.86 3.21 -50.30
C THR A 28 -56.35 3.60 -48.91
N VAL A 29 -55.45 3.60 -47.91
CA VAL A 29 -55.78 4.04 -46.56
C VAL A 29 -54.64 4.89 -46.00
N THR A 30 -55.01 5.99 -45.35
CA THR A 30 -54.12 6.96 -44.72
C THR A 30 -54.72 7.40 -43.38
N THR A 31 -53.83 7.68 -42.43
CA THR A 31 -54.13 8.14 -41.07
C THR A 31 -52.87 8.79 -40.48
N GLN A 32 -53.00 9.54 -39.38
CA GLN A 32 -51.81 10.04 -38.69
C GLN A 32 -50.97 8.86 -38.16
N PRO A 33 -49.63 8.95 -38.24
CA PRO A 33 -48.75 7.85 -37.85
C PRO A 33 -48.73 7.62 -36.33
N VAL A 34 -48.98 8.66 -35.53
CA VAL A 34 -49.02 8.62 -34.07
C VAL A 34 -50.20 9.44 -33.57
N TYR A 35 -50.98 8.86 -32.66
CA TYR A 35 -51.99 9.53 -31.87
C TYR A 35 -51.61 9.51 -30.39
N HIS A 36 -52.06 10.52 -29.67
CA HIS A 36 -51.93 10.70 -28.24
C HIS A 36 -53.31 10.71 -27.56
N PRO A 37 -53.37 10.52 -26.23
CA PRO A 37 -54.61 10.56 -25.46
C PRO A 37 -55.49 11.77 -25.79
N GLY A 38 -56.79 11.54 -25.97
CA GLY A 38 -57.77 12.58 -26.31
C GLY A 38 -57.85 12.96 -27.79
N GLN A 39 -56.96 12.46 -28.65
CA GLN A 39 -57.02 12.75 -30.09
C GLN A 39 -58.04 11.85 -30.81
N THR A 40 -58.69 12.42 -31.83
CA THR A 40 -59.64 11.74 -32.70
C THR A 40 -58.95 11.09 -33.88
N VAL A 41 -59.20 9.81 -34.09
CA VAL A 41 -58.71 9.04 -35.24
C VAL A 41 -59.59 9.31 -36.46
N PHE A 42 -58.95 9.76 -37.54
CA PHE A 42 -59.57 9.88 -38.86
C PHE A 42 -58.91 8.90 -39.82
N ILE A 43 -59.74 8.15 -40.55
CA ILE A 43 -59.29 7.26 -41.61
C ILE A 43 -59.74 7.86 -42.93
N SER A 44 -58.80 8.06 -43.84
CA SER A 44 -59.08 8.62 -45.16
C SER A 44 -58.39 7.82 -46.25
N GLY A 45 -58.91 7.86 -47.46
CA GLY A 45 -58.34 7.15 -48.58
C GLY A 45 -59.07 7.44 -49.88
N VAL A 46 -58.67 6.73 -50.94
CA VAL A 46 -59.35 6.77 -52.24
C VAL A 46 -59.69 5.34 -52.69
N THR A 47 -60.80 5.20 -53.39
CA THR A 47 -61.26 3.96 -54.05
C THR A 47 -62.09 4.33 -55.30
N SER A 48 -62.82 3.39 -55.90
CA SER A 48 -63.72 3.69 -57.01
C SER A 48 -64.89 4.59 -56.56
N PRO A 49 -65.34 5.57 -57.37
CA PRO A 49 -66.45 6.46 -57.00
C PRO A 49 -67.71 5.74 -56.52
N ASN A 50 -68.40 6.32 -55.54
CA ASN A 50 -69.67 5.80 -54.97
C ASN A 50 -69.60 4.36 -54.45
N THR A 51 -68.42 3.89 -54.02
CA THR A 51 -68.21 2.53 -53.51
C THR A 51 -68.38 2.49 -52.00
N LEU A 52 -69.10 1.47 -51.50
CA LEU A 52 -69.16 1.17 -50.08
C LEU A 52 -67.80 0.63 -49.59
N VAL A 53 -67.21 1.32 -48.64
CA VAL A 53 -65.92 1.02 -48.01
C VAL A 53 -66.15 0.51 -46.60
N GLY A 54 -65.70 -0.71 -46.32
CA GLY A 54 -65.61 -1.25 -44.97
C GLY A 54 -64.29 -0.85 -44.32
N ILE A 55 -64.33 -0.44 -43.05
CA ILE A 55 -63.17 -0.05 -42.25
C ILE A 55 -63.26 -0.80 -40.92
N THR A 56 -62.21 -1.55 -40.58
CA THR A 56 -62.06 -2.17 -39.27
C THR A 56 -60.71 -1.80 -38.67
N ILE A 57 -60.71 -1.37 -37.40
CA ILE A 57 -59.50 -1.03 -36.64
C ILE A 57 -59.31 -2.07 -35.54
N TYR A 58 -58.15 -2.69 -35.53
CA TYR A 58 -57.71 -3.67 -34.53
C TYR A 58 -56.72 -3.01 -33.59
N ASN A 59 -56.88 -3.27 -32.28
CA ASN A 59 -55.93 -2.85 -31.27
C ASN A 59 -54.65 -3.73 -31.32
N PRO A 60 -53.61 -3.39 -30.54
CA PRO A 60 -52.35 -4.15 -30.48
C PRO A 60 -52.51 -5.63 -30.11
N GLN A 61 -53.63 -6.01 -29.51
CA GLN A 61 -53.95 -7.39 -29.12
C GLN A 61 -54.74 -8.13 -30.21
N GLY A 62 -54.96 -7.52 -31.38
CA GLY A 62 -55.71 -8.10 -32.50
C GLY A 62 -57.22 -8.06 -32.32
N LYS A 63 -57.75 -7.33 -31.33
CA LYS A 63 -59.20 -7.18 -31.12
C LYS A 63 -59.74 -6.00 -31.92
N ALA A 64 -60.82 -6.20 -32.67
CA ALA A 64 -61.51 -5.12 -33.36
C ALA A 64 -62.11 -4.13 -32.32
N VAL A 65 -61.69 -2.88 -32.38
CA VAL A 65 -62.17 -1.78 -31.51
C VAL A 65 -63.09 -0.82 -32.25
N TYR A 66 -63.11 -0.90 -33.57
CA TYR A 66 -64.00 -0.13 -34.43
C TYR A 66 -64.27 -0.94 -35.70
N SER A 67 -65.53 -0.98 -36.13
CA SER A 67 -65.90 -1.48 -37.45
C SER A 67 -67.09 -0.71 -37.95
N ASN A 68 -66.97 -0.11 -39.14
CA ASN A 68 -68.03 0.66 -39.75
C ASN A 68 -67.85 0.71 -41.27
N THR A 69 -68.84 1.25 -41.97
CA THR A 69 -68.78 1.48 -43.40
C THR A 69 -68.96 2.97 -43.72
N THR A 70 -68.39 3.41 -44.82
CA THR A 70 -68.63 4.72 -45.43
C THR A 70 -68.77 4.56 -46.94
N THR A 71 -69.32 5.53 -47.64
CA THR A 71 -69.38 5.51 -49.11
C THR A 71 -68.42 6.56 -49.65
N SER A 72 -67.56 6.18 -50.58
CA SER A 72 -66.66 7.14 -51.24
C SER A 72 -67.45 8.13 -52.09
N GLY A 73 -67.00 9.37 -52.15
CA GLY A 73 -67.61 10.42 -52.96
C GLY A 73 -67.51 10.17 -54.48
N PRO A 74 -68.05 11.09 -55.30
CA PRO A 74 -68.00 11.02 -56.75
C PRO A 74 -66.58 11.01 -57.34
N ASN A 75 -65.59 11.49 -56.58
CA ASN A 75 -64.17 11.48 -56.97
C ASN A 75 -63.41 10.28 -56.37
N GLY A 76 -64.09 9.37 -55.67
CA GLY A 76 -63.49 8.17 -55.07
C GLY A 76 -62.87 8.39 -53.68
N ASP A 77 -62.81 9.61 -53.18
CA ASP A 77 -62.33 9.94 -51.84
C ASP A 77 -63.31 9.49 -50.75
N TYR A 78 -62.78 9.01 -49.63
CA TYR A 78 -63.56 8.73 -48.44
C TYR A 78 -62.83 9.21 -47.19
N SER A 79 -63.60 9.63 -46.20
CA SER A 79 -63.08 9.97 -44.88
C SER A 79 -64.11 9.58 -43.82
N LEU A 80 -63.61 9.02 -42.71
CA LEU A 80 -64.44 8.58 -41.60
C LEU A 80 -63.78 8.97 -40.28
N LYS A 81 -64.56 9.63 -39.42
CA LYS A 81 -64.21 9.82 -38.01
C LYS A 81 -64.47 8.49 -37.29
N ALA A 82 -63.40 7.82 -36.85
CA ALA A 82 -63.52 6.52 -36.19
C ALA A 82 -63.92 6.69 -34.71
N PHE A 83 -62.97 7.03 -33.85
CA PHE A 83 -63.19 7.23 -32.42
C PHE A 83 -62.18 8.25 -31.86
N THR A 84 -62.41 8.70 -30.62
CA THR A 84 -61.44 9.50 -29.86
C THR A 84 -60.77 8.61 -28.82
N PHE A 85 -59.43 8.64 -28.76
CA PHE A 85 -58.71 7.90 -27.73
C PHE A 85 -59.04 8.43 -26.32
N PRO A 86 -59.21 7.55 -25.32
CA PRO A 86 -59.32 7.97 -23.94
C PRO A 86 -58.08 8.74 -23.46
N LEU A 87 -58.22 9.48 -22.36
CA LEU A 87 -57.10 10.22 -21.73
C LEU A 87 -56.06 9.29 -21.07
N GLN A 88 -56.42 8.04 -20.84
CA GLN A 88 -55.56 6.97 -20.30
C GLN A 88 -55.82 5.68 -21.06
N GLU A 89 -54.83 4.79 -21.11
CA GLU A 89 -55.03 3.48 -21.72
C GLU A 89 -56.11 2.66 -21.00
N SER A 90 -56.69 1.72 -21.73
CA SER A 90 -57.68 0.79 -21.19
C SER A 90 -57.51 -0.58 -21.84
N THR A 91 -58.20 -1.60 -21.34
CA THR A 91 -58.22 -2.93 -21.96
C THR A 91 -58.74 -2.91 -23.40
N THR A 92 -59.56 -1.92 -23.76
CA THR A 92 -60.04 -1.74 -25.15
C THR A 92 -59.04 -0.94 -25.97
N PHE A 93 -58.51 0.15 -25.40
CA PHE A 93 -57.55 1.04 -26.04
C PHE A 93 -56.18 1.05 -25.33
N PRO A 94 -55.38 -0.03 -25.42
CA PRO A 94 -54.03 -0.05 -24.85
C PRO A 94 -53.07 0.77 -25.72
N PHE A 95 -51.99 1.30 -25.12
CA PHE A 95 -50.92 1.89 -25.93
C PHE A 95 -50.27 0.83 -26.84
N GLY A 96 -49.82 1.26 -28.02
CA GLY A 96 -49.14 0.41 -28.99
C GLY A 96 -49.65 0.58 -30.42
N THR A 97 -49.36 -0.42 -31.25
CA THR A 97 -49.62 -0.40 -32.68
C THR A 97 -51.03 -0.88 -33.02
N TYR A 98 -51.82 -0.01 -33.66
CA TYR A 98 -53.15 -0.33 -34.17
C TYR A 98 -53.06 -0.65 -35.65
N THR A 99 -53.90 -1.58 -36.11
CA THR A 99 -53.98 -1.96 -37.52
C THR A 99 -55.34 -1.53 -38.07
N VAL A 100 -55.32 -0.77 -39.16
CA VAL A 100 -56.52 -0.37 -39.92
C VAL A 100 -56.58 -1.25 -41.15
N GLN A 101 -57.69 -1.96 -41.34
CA GLN A 101 -57.99 -2.69 -42.57
C GLN A 101 -59.12 -1.98 -43.30
N VAL A 102 -58.95 -1.80 -44.62
CA VAL A 102 -59.97 -1.22 -45.49
C VAL A 102 -60.29 -2.16 -46.65
N GLY A 103 -61.55 -2.17 -47.05
CA GLY A 103 -62.06 -3.09 -48.07
C GLY A 103 -63.31 -2.59 -48.74
N THR A 104 -63.72 -3.27 -49.81
CA THR A 104 -65.03 -3.06 -50.45
C THR A 104 -65.89 -4.30 -50.23
N GLN A 105 -66.99 -4.44 -50.97
CA GLN A 105 -67.83 -5.65 -50.93
C GLN A 105 -67.07 -6.94 -51.30
N THR A 106 -65.88 -6.83 -51.91
CA THR A 106 -65.01 -7.98 -52.22
C THR A 106 -64.08 -8.39 -51.07
N GLY A 107 -64.11 -7.67 -49.94
CA GLY A 107 -63.30 -7.93 -48.76
C GLY A 107 -62.24 -6.86 -48.47
N PHE A 108 -61.57 -7.00 -47.32
CA PHE A 108 -60.44 -6.16 -46.90
C PHE A 108 -59.22 -6.48 -47.74
N THR A 109 -58.75 -5.49 -48.50
CA THR A 109 -57.68 -5.67 -49.50
C THR A 109 -56.48 -4.75 -49.27
N ASN A 110 -56.59 -3.80 -48.33
CA ASN A 110 -55.47 -2.93 -47.96
C ASN A 110 -55.45 -2.67 -46.44
N SER A 111 -54.28 -2.37 -45.89
CA SER A 111 -54.11 -2.05 -44.47
C SER A 111 -53.02 -1.01 -44.23
N THR A 112 -53.09 -0.35 -43.08
CA THR A 112 -52.01 0.50 -42.54
C THR A 112 -51.98 0.38 -41.03
N THR A 113 -50.92 0.87 -40.40
CA THR A 113 -50.81 0.95 -38.94
C THR A 113 -50.61 2.39 -38.47
N PHE A 114 -50.91 2.61 -37.20
CA PHE A 114 -50.55 3.83 -36.47
C PHE A 114 -50.24 3.48 -35.00
N GLN A 115 -49.51 4.34 -34.31
CA GLN A 115 -49.21 4.16 -32.88
C GLN A 115 -50.17 4.98 -32.03
N PHE A 116 -50.62 4.42 -30.91
CA PHE A 116 -51.16 5.17 -29.80
C PHE A 116 -50.10 5.20 -28.69
N LEU A 117 -49.53 6.36 -28.41
CA LEU A 117 -48.43 6.51 -27.44
C LEU A 117 -48.83 7.45 -26.30
N PRO A 118 -48.34 7.22 -25.06
CA PRO A 118 -48.59 8.13 -23.95
C PRO A 118 -48.01 9.51 -24.24
N LEU A 119 -48.64 10.55 -23.67
CA LEU A 119 -47.97 11.84 -23.54
C LEU A 119 -46.87 11.73 -22.49
N THR A 120 -45.76 12.43 -22.72
CA THR A 120 -44.67 12.53 -21.76
C THR A 120 -44.57 13.95 -21.19
N ALA A 121 -44.33 14.05 -19.89
CA ALA A 121 -43.81 15.23 -19.23
C ALA A 121 -42.30 15.36 -19.48
N THR A 122 -41.80 16.58 -19.55
CA THR A 122 -40.37 16.87 -19.60
C THR A 122 -39.85 17.11 -18.19
N VAL A 123 -38.83 16.36 -17.77
CA VAL A 123 -38.24 16.45 -16.45
C VAL A 123 -36.79 16.90 -16.58
N ASN A 124 -36.53 18.15 -16.19
CA ASN A 124 -35.20 18.71 -16.14
C ASN A 124 -34.60 18.44 -14.76
N VAL A 125 -33.43 17.81 -14.71
CA VAL A 125 -32.72 17.50 -13.46
C VAL A 125 -31.38 18.22 -13.46
N LEU A 126 -31.19 19.12 -12.50
CA LEU A 126 -29.92 19.77 -12.22
C LEU A 126 -29.22 19.04 -11.08
N VAL A 127 -28.03 18.50 -11.33
CA VAL A 127 -27.19 17.84 -10.32
C VAL A 127 -26.06 18.78 -9.92
N VAL A 128 -25.94 19.06 -8.63
CA VAL A 128 -24.88 19.92 -8.06
C VAL A 128 -24.23 19.29 -6.84
N ASN A 129 -23.03 19.75 -6.47
CA ASN A 129 -22.44 19.49 -5.16
C ASN A 129 -23.02 20.44 -4.06
N PRO A 130 -22.65 20.28 -2.77
CA PRO A 130 -23.17 21.14 -1.69
C PRO A 130 -22.84 22.63 -1.85
N GLN A 131 -21.79 22.96 -2.60
CA GLN A 131 -21.39 24.33 -2.95
C GLN A 131 -22.19 24.90 -4.14
N GLY A 132 -23.10 24.11 -4.75
CA GLY A 132 -23.91 24.50 -5.89
C GLY A 132 -23.21 24.39 -7.25
N VAL A 133 -22.01 23.81 -7.32
CA VAL A 133 -21.27 23.62 -8.57
C VAL A 133 -21.92 22.46 -9.35
N PRO A 134 -22.22 22.63 -10.66
CA PRO A 134 -22.81 21.58 -11.48
C PRO A 134 -21.90 20.36 -11.65
N ILE A 135 -22.50 19.16 -11.61
CA ILE A 135 -21.79 17.89 -11.80
C ILE A 135 -22.07 17.35 -13.20
N GLN A 136 -21.03 17.28 -14.03
CA GLN A 136 -21.08 16.66 -15.35
C GLN A 136 -20.89 15.13 -15.23
N GLY A 137 -21.57 14.37 -16.10
CA GLY A 137 -21.35 12.93 -16.22
C GLY A 137 -22.10 12.07 -15.19
N ALA A 138 -22.91 12.68 -14.32
CA ALA A 138 -23.84 11.95 -13.46
C ALA A 138 -24.96 11.31 -14.30
N THR A 139 -25.22 10.02 -14.06
CA THR A 139 -26.33 9.28 -14.67
C THR A 139 -27.59 9.48 -13.84
N VAL A 140 -28.67 9.94 -14.48
CA VAL A 140 -29.99 10.14 -13.89
C VAL A 140 -30.95 9.13 -14.51
N THR A 141 -31.61 8.35 -13.66
CA THR A 141 -32.51 7.26 -14.07
C THR A 141 -33.88 7.40 -13.42
N ALA A 142 -34.93 7.23 -14.23
CA ALA A 142 -36.30 7.02 -13.77
C ALA A 142 -36.82 5.75 -14.46
N ASP A 143 -37.02 4.68 -13.68
CA ASP A 143 -37.28 3.33 -14.18
C ASP A 143 -36.27 2.89 -15.26
N SER A 144 -36.70 2.78 -16.52
CA SER A 144 -35.86 2.39 -17.66
C SER A 144 -35.36 3.59 -18.48
N VAL A 145 -35.82 4.81 -18.19
CA VAL A 145 -35.39 6.02 -18.90
C VAL A 145 -34.16 6.58 -18.21
N THR A 146 -33.08 6.78 -18.97
CA THR A 146 -31.80 7.25 -18.46
C THR A 146 -31.32 8.45 -19.25
N ALA A 147 -30.62 9.36 -18.56
CA ALA A 147 -29.94 10.50 -19.16
C ALA A 147 -28.65 10.79 -18.39
N THR A 148 -27.67 11.41 -19.05
CA THR A 148 -26.42 11.84 -18.41
C THR A 148 -26.35 13.35 -18.37
N THR A 149 -25.89 13.89 -17.26
CA THR A 149 -25.73 15.34 -17.07
C THR A 149 -24.64 15.92 -17.96
N ASN A 150 -24.94 17.05 -18.59
CA ASN A 150 -24.00 17.82 -19.42
C ASN A 150 -23.03 18.68 -18.55
N ALA A 151 -22.22 19.52 -19.20
CA ALA A 151 -21.27 20.41 -18.51
C ALA A 151 -21.94 21.43 -17.56
N SER A 152 -23.22 21.72 -17.76
CA SER A 152 -24.04 22.57 -16.88
C SER A 152 -24.77 21.76 -15.79
N GLY A 153 -24.44 20.47 -15.63
CA GLY A 153 -25.04 19.56 -14.65
C GLY A 153 -26.49 19.19 -14.95
N GLN A 154 -26.97 19.42 -16.17
CA GLN A 154 -28.37 19.20 -16.53
C GLN A 154 -28.56 17.90 -17.29
N ALA A 155 -29.58 17.13 -16.91
CA ALA A 155 -30.10 15.97 -17.62
C ALA A 155 -31.61 16.14 -17.88
N VAL A 156 -32.11 15.61 -18.99
CA VAL A 156 -33.54 15.71 -19.36
C VAL A 156 -34.11 14.32 -19.58
N LEU A 157 -35.22 14.02 -18.91
CA LEU A 157 -35.99 12.78 -19.06
C LEU A 157 -37.39 13.11 -19.60
N ASN A 158 -37.89 12.28 -20.52
CA ASN A 158 -39.27 12.36 -20.99
C ASN A 158 -40.06 11.18 -20.40
N LEU A 159 -40.96 11.46 -19.47
CA LEU A 159 -41.64 10.44 -18.66
C LEU A 159 -43.17 10.52 -18.84
N PRO A 160 -43.88 9.40 -19.04
CA PRO A 160 -45.33 9.37 -18.95
C PRO A 160 -45.87 9.89 -17.61
N THR A 161 -47.18 10.17 -17.53
CA THR A 161 -47.82 10.47 -16.25
C THR A 161 -47.63 9.30 -15.27
N GLY A 162 -47.06 9.58 -14.10
CA GLY A 162 -46.73 8.56 -13.13
C GLY A 162 -45.91 9.08 -11.96
N THR A 163 -45.59 8.17 -11.03
CA THR A 163 -44.70 8.41 -9.90
C THR A 163 -43.42 7.61 -10.11
N TYR A 164 -42.28 8.27 -9.94
CA TYR A 164 -40.95 7.72 -10.22
C TYR A 164 -40.00 7.98 -9.06
N THR A 165 -39.00 7.12 -8.89
CA THR A 165 -37.80 7.43 -8.10
C THR A 165 -36.70 7.86 -9.05
N LEU A 166 -36.33 9.14 -9.04
CA LEU A 166 -35.11 9.62 -9.69
C LEU A 166 -33.92 9.05 -8.92
N LYS A 167 -33.09 8.24 -9.59
CA LYS A 167 -31.81 7.76 -9.07
C LYS A 167 -30.69 8.51 -9.78
N VAL A 168 -29.81 9.15 -9.01
CA VAL A 168 -28.63 9.85 -9.53
C VAL A 168 -27.39 9.10 -9.08
N VAL A 169 -26.60 8.65 -10.05
CA VAL A 169 -25.28 8.05 -9.83
C VAL A 169 -24.24 9.02 -10.40
N PRO A 170 -23.62 9.86 -9.55
CA PRO A 170 -22.60 10.80 -9.97
C PRO A 170 -21.24 10.10 -10.17
N PRO A 171 -20.30 10.72 -10.90
CA PRO A 171 -18.91 10.28 -10.90
C PRO A 171 -18.27 10.44 -9.51
N SER A 172 -17.19 9.69 -9.27
CA SER A 172 -16.32 9.91 -8.11
C SER A 172 -15.87 11.37 -8.05
N PRO A 173 -15.84 12.01 -6.86
CA PRO A 173 -15.93 11.42 -5.53
C PRO A 173 -17.32 11.55 -4.89
N TYR A 174 -18.43 11.59 -5.64
CA TYR A 174 -19.76 11.85 -5.05
C TYR A 174 -20.56 10.57 -4.75
N SER A 175 -21.42 10.62 -3.73
CA SER A 175 -22.33 9.52 -3.40
C SER A 175 -23.65 9.57 -4.20
N PRO A 176 -24.24 8.41 -4.53
CA PRO A 176 -25.55 8.37 -5.18
C PRO A 176 -26.65 9.02 -4.34
N ALA A 177 -27.61 9.65 -5.01
CA ALA A 177 -28.78 10.28 -4.40
C ALA A 177 -30.07 9.81 -5.07
N SER A 178 -31.20 9.92 -4.37
CA SER A 178 -32.49 9.62 -4.96
C SER A 178 -33.61 10.50 -4.42
N GLU A 179 -34.60 10.79 -5.26
CA GLU A 179 -35.77 11.60 -4.93
C GLU A 179 -37.02 11.02 -5.60
N ASN A 180 -38.15 10.96 -4.87
CA ASN A 180 -39.41 10.53 -5.43
C ASN A 180 -40.14 11.72 -6.05
N ILE A 181 -40.58 11.57 -7.31
CA ILE A 181 -41.29 12.61 -8.06
C ILE A 181 -42.61 12.06 -8.59
N THR A 182 -43.58 12.94 -8.78
CA THR A 182 -44.81 12.64 -9.52
C THR A 182 -44.96 13.66 -10.63
N VAL A 183 -45.16 13.19 -11.86
CA VAL A 183 -45.26 14.04 -13.05
C VAL A 183 -46.56 13.77 -13.77
N THR A 184 -47.16 14.82 -14.33
CA THR A 184 -48.34 14.73 -15.19
C THR A 184 -48.02 15.33 -16.54
N ALA A 185 -48.12 14.52 -17.59
CA ALA A 185 -47.89 14.97 -18.96
C ALA A 185 -49.01 15.92 -19.43
N PRO A 186 -48.71 16.92 -20.27
CA PRO A 186 -47.43 17.20 -20.93
C PRO A 186 -46.59 18.29 -20.21
N ASN A 187 -46.74 18.43 -18.89
CA ASN A 187 -46.08 19.53 -18.16
C ASN A 187 -44.55 19.37 -18.11
N THR A 188 -43.87 20.49 -17.85
CA THR A 188 -42.43 20.51 -17.58
C THR A 188 -42.17 20.66 -16.09
N TYR A 189 -41.26 19.84 -15.55
CA TYR A 189 -40.84 19.87 -14.16
C TYR A 189 -39.33 20.12 -14.08
N SER A 190 -38.87 20.78 -13.02
CA SER A 190 -37.45 21.01 -12.76
C SER A 190 -37.11 20.60 -11.33
N PHE A 191 -36.13 19.72 -11.18
CA PHE A 191 -35.64 19.23 -9.90
C PHE A 191 -34.16 19.56 -9.75
N LYS A 192 -33.76 19.90 -8.52
CA LYS A 192 -32.35 20.14 -8.17
C LYS A 192 -31.93 19.08 -7.15
N ILE A 193 -31.04 18.18 -7.57
CA ILE A 193 -30.49 17.13 -6.71
C ILE A 193 -29.08 17.54 -6.29
N THR A 194 -28.83 17.53 -4.98
CA THR A 194 -27.51 17.82 -4.41
C THR A 194 -26.85 16.53 -3.97
N VAL A 195 -25.76 16.14 -4.64
CA VAL A 195 -24.97 14.94 -4.29
C VAL A 195 -23.90 15.30 -3.26
N GLN A 196 -23.65 14.42 -2.30
CA GLN A 196 -22.65 14.64 -1.25
C GLN A 196 -21.29 14.08 -1.68
N ILE A 197 -20.21 14.63 -1.17
CA ILE A 197 -18.88 14.04 -1.36
C ILE A 197 -18.83 12.73 -0.55
N GLN A 198 -18.29 11.70 -1.17
CA GLN A 198 -17.96 10.42 -0.56
C GLN A 198 -16.66 10.61 0.23
N GLU A 199 -16.82 10.81 1.53
CA GLU A 199 -15.69 11.13 2.40
C GLU A 199 -14.79 9.90 2.61
N LEU A 200 -13.48 10.16 2.50
CA LEU A 200 -12.44 9.29 3.03
C LEU A 200 -12.19 9.71 4.47
N ALA A 201 -12.55 8.86 5.44
CA ALA A 201 -12.41 9.17 6.85
C ALA A 201 -11.30 8.31 7.48
N LEU A 202 -10.46 8.97 8.27
CA LEU A 202 -9.41 8.35 9.09
C LEU A 202 -9.77 8.54 10.57
N GLN A 203 -9.74 7.44 11.32
CA GLN A 203 -9.87 7.43 12.77
C GLN A 203 -8.65 6.74 13.39
N VAL A 204 -8.01 7.37 14.36
CA VAL A 204 -6.97 6.73 15.17
C VAL A 204 -7.65 6.00 16.33
N VAL A 205 -7.76 4.69 16.20
CA VAL A 205 -8.49 3.81 17.11
C VAL A 205 -7.77 3.65 18.44
N SER A 206 -6.44 3.58 18.43
CA SER A 206 -5.67 3.49 19.68
C SER A 206 -4.22 3.92 19.55
N ALA A 207 -3.66 4.35 20.68
CA ALA A 207 -2.23 4.56 20.86
C ALA A 207 -1.74 3.75 22.07
N THR A 208 -0.68 2.96 21.89
CA THR A 208 -0.16 2.04 22.92
C THR A 208 1.36 2.16 23.04
N SER A 209 1.86 2.19 24.27
CA SER A 209 3.28 2.19 24.68
C SER A 209 3.34 1.65 26.13
N PRO A 210 4.47 1.27 26.73
CA PRO A 210 4.49 0.69 28.09
C PRO A 210 3.72 1.47 29.17
N ASN A 211 3.62 2.81 29.07
CA ASN A 211 2.83 3.64 29.98
C ASN A 211 1.63 4.35 29.30
N VAL A 212 1.28 3.97 28.06
CA VAL A 212 0.18 4.57 27.29
C VAL A 212 -0.77 3.49 26.83
N ASN A 213 -2.07 3.67 27.07
CA ASN A 213 -3.13 2.85 26.51
C ASN A 213 -4.36 3.71 26.28
N LEU A 214 -4.39 4.42 25.15
CA LEU A 214 -5.45 5.36 24.77
C LEU A 214 -6.30 4.76 23.66
N LYS A 215 -7.58 5.14 23.62
CA LYS A 215 -8.59 4.71 22.65
C LYS A 215 -9.30 5.92 22.06
N ASP A 216 -9.81 5.76 20.84
CA ASP A 216 -10.65 6.75 20.14
C ASP A 216 -10.03 8.15 20.10
N LEU A 217 -8.79 8.21 19.61
CA LEU A 217 -8.02 9.46 19.59
C LEU A 217 -8.54 10.37 18.48
N THR A 218 -8.80 11.61 18.86
CA THR A 218 -9.16 12.70 17.94
C THR A 218 -8.03 13.73 17.88
N SER A 219 -8.05 14.59 16.87
CA SER A 219 -7.04 15.65 16.74
C SER A 219 -7.03 16.52 18.00
N GLY A 220 -5.85 16.74 18.58
CA GLY A 220 -5.64 17.43 19.85
C GLY A 220 -5.58 16.51 21.08
N THR A 221 -5.84 15.20 20.94
CA THR A 221 -5.67 14.25 22.05
C THR A 221 -4.19 14.14 22.40
N SER A 222 -3.81 14.61 23.59
CA SER A 222 -2.43 14.54 24.07
C SER A 222 -2.01 13.12 24.44
N ILE A 223 -0.81 12.74 24.02
CA ILE A 223 -0.14 11.51 24.41
C ILE A 223 1.05 11.88 25.28
N THR A 224 1.12 11.35 26.49
CA THR A 224 2.30 11.48 27.36
C THR A 224 2.92 10.12 27.58
N MET A 225 4.15 9.92 27.09
CA MET A 225 4.83 8.62 27.12
C MET A 225 6.25 8.71 27.68
N ILE A 226 6.81 7.55 28.05
CA ILE A 226 8.23 7.45 28.39
C ILE A 226 9.08 7.12 27.14
N GLY A 227 10.18 7.84 26.98
CA GLY A 227 11.14 7.64 25.90
C GLY A 227 11.91 6.32 26.03
N GLY A 228 12.62 5.94 24.96
CA GLY A 228 13.29 4.65 24.87
C GLY A 228 12.34 3.47 24.67
N THR A 229 11.09 3.73 24.28
CA THR A 229 10.05 2.72 24.04
C THR A 229 9.45 2.89 22.64
N THR A 230 8.59 1.94 22.25
CA THR A 230 7.86 2.01 20.98
C THR A 230 6.46 2.55 21.22
N LEU A 231 6.04 3.51 20.40
CA LEU A 231 4.65 3.94 20.28
C LEU A 231 3.99 3.22 19.11
N THR A 232 2.87 2.55 19.36
CA THR A 232 2.07 1.86 18.34
C THR A 232 0.74 2.58 18.18
N LEU A 233 0.46 3.04 16.97
CA LEU A 233 -0.82 3.63 16.58
C LEU A 233 -1.60 2.62 15.74
N MET A 234 -2.88 2.43 16.04
CA MET A 234 -3.80 1.67 15.21
C MET A 234 -4.86 2.62 14.67
N SER A 235 -5.07 2.60 13.35
CA SER A 235 -6.02 3.46 12.67
C SER A 235 -6.97 2.66 11.79
N MET A 236 -8.16 3.19 11.59
CA MET A 236 -9.15 2.65 10.65
C MET A 236 -9.40 3.71 9.57
N VAL A 237 -9.46 3.26 8.31
CA VAL A 237 -9.80 4.12 7.18
C VAL A 237 -11.08 3.60 6.56
N THR A 238 -12.03 4.49 6.34
CA THR A 238 -13.28 4.17 5.66
C THR A 238 -13.48 5.06 4.44
N PHE A 239 -14.04 4.49 3.38
CA PHE A 239 -14.52 5.22 2.21
C PHE A 239 -15.99 4.92 2.05
N ALA A 240 -16.83 5.97 2.00
CA ALA A 240 -18.29 5.81 2.02
C ALA A 240 -18.83 5.07 3.27
N GLY A 241 -18.14 5.20 4.41
CA GLY A 241 -18.46 4.48 5.64
C GLY A 241 -18.09 2.98 5.62
N GLN A 242 -17.49 2.47 4.54
CA GLN A 242 -17.00 1.09 4.46
C GLN A 242 -15.50 1.03 4.71
N PRO A 243 -14.99 0.07 5.51
CA PRO A 243 -13.56 -0.09 5.75
C PRO A 243 -12.80 -0.39 4.46
N ILE A 244 -11.64 0.23 4.26
CA ILE A 244 -10.77 -0.03 3.11
C ILE A 244 -9.40 -0.54 3.56
N SER A 245 -8.91 -1.59 2.92
CA SER A 245 -7.62 -2.24 3.21
C SER A 245 -6.47 -1.80 2.31
N THR A 246 -6.76 -0.99 1.30
CA THR A 246 -5.83 -0.57 0.24
C THR A 246 -5.50 0.92 0.27
N ALA A 247 -5.86 1.62 1.35
CA ALA A 247 -5.40 3.00 1.58
C ALA A 247 -3.91 3.02 1.92
N THR A 248 -3.27 4.15 1.68
CA THR A 248 -1.96 4.46 2.27
C THR A 248 -2.19 5.31 3.51
N VAL A 249 -1.67 4.88 4.66
CA VAL A 249 -1.75 5.64 5.91
C VAL A 249 -0.34 5.96 6.37
N THR A 250 -0.09 7.22 6.71
CA THR A 250 1.23 7.70 7.13
C THR A 250 1.12 8.52 8.41
N ALA A 251 2.14 8.43 9.27
CA ALA A 251 2.35 9.35 10.38
C ALA A 251 3.65 10.11 10.18
N MET A 252 3.61 11.43 10.34
CA MET A 252 4.80 12.25 10.40
C MET A 252 5.19 12.45 11.87
N TYR A 253 6.44 12.12 12.18
CA TYR A 253 7.01 12.19 13.53
C TYR A 253 8.42 12.77 13.44
N ASN A 254 8.63 13.94 14.06
CA ASN A 254 9.91 14.65 14.07
C ASN A 254 10.57 14.77 12.67
N GLY A 255 9.76 15.12 11.66
CA GLY A 255 10.20 15.25 10.26
C GLY A 255 10.39 13.93 9.49
N THR A 256 10.25 12.78 10.14
CA THR A 256 10.35 11.46 9.50
C THR A 256 8.95 10.90 9.24
N MET A 257 8.73 10.35 8.04
CA MET A 257 7.48 9.71 7.65
C MET A 257 7.50 8.22 7.98
N TYR A 258 6.47 7.75 8.67
CA TYR A 258 6.25 6.34 9.00
C TYR A 258 5.03 5.83 8.23
N ASN A 259 5.21 4.75 7.47
CA ASN A 259 4.12 4.11 6.74
C ASN A 259 3.45 3.06 7.60
N ALA A 260 2.12 3.00 7.54
CA ALA A 260 1.36 1.96 8.21
C ALA A 260 1.42 0.62 7.46
N THR A 261 1.32 -0.46 8.21
CA THR A 261 1.04 -1.80 7.67
C THR A 261 -0.41 -2.16 7.97
N TYR A 262 -1.17 -2.61 6.96
CA TYR A 262 -2.53 -3.08 7.17
C TYR A 262 -2.53 -4.50 7.75
N MET A 263 -3.11 -4.69 8.93
CA MET A 263 -3.19 -5.98 9.63
C MET A 263 -4.48 -6.06 10.44
N ASN A 264 -5.20 -7.17 10.31
CA ASN A 264 -6.40 -7.50 11.10
C ASN A 264 -7.47 -6.38 11.14
N GLY A 265 -7.70 -5.69 10.01
CA GLY A 265 -8.71 -4.62 9.92
C GLY A 265 -8.21 -3.22 10.24
N TYR A 266 -6.93 -3.07 10.64
CA TYR A 266 -6.36 -1.79 11.06
C TYR A 266 -5.05 -1.48 10.33
N TYR A 267 -4.78 -0.20 10.17
CA TYR A 267 -3.48 0.33 9.78
C TYR A 267 -2.64 0.55 11.02
N VAL A 268 -1.54 -0.19 11.14
CA VAL A 268 -0.65 -0.18 12.31
C VAL A 268 0.63 0.57 11.97
N ILE A 269 0.96 1.57 12.77
CA ILE A 269 2.21 2.33 12.70
C ILE A 269 2.98 2.11 14.00
N THR A 270 4.25 1.74 13.90
CA THR A 270 5.15 1.59 15.05
C THR A 270 6.30 2.58 14.95
N ILE A 271 6.49 3.38 16.00
CA ILE A 271 7.50 4.45 16.06
C ILE A 271 8.42 4.17 17.25
N SER A 272 9.72 4.02 17.00
CA SER A 272 10.73 3.96 18.06
C SER A 272 11.03 5.38 18.57
N VAL A 273 10.77 5.62 19.84
CA VAL A 273 10.88 6.95 20.47
C VAL A 273 12.19 7.01 21.27
N PRO A 274 13.12 7.94 20.97
CA PRO A 274 14.38 8.08 21.71
C PRO A 274 14.13 8.46 23.17
N ASN A 275 15.05 8.06 24.06
CA ASN A 275 14.97 8.36 25.48
C ASN A 275 15.47 9.79 25.78
N THR A 276 14.72 10.79 25.32
CA THR A 276 15.04 12.21 25.49
C THR A 276 13.75 12.97 25.75
N GLN A 277 13.79 14.01 26.57
CA GLN A 277 12.62 14.84 26.83
C GLN A 277 12.40 15.83 25.69
N TYR A 278 11.20 15.84 25.11
CA TYR A 278 10.76 16.83 24.13
C TYR A 278 9.26 16.74 23.92
N GLU A 279 8.72 17.76 23.26
CA GLU A 279 7.36 17.83 22.75
C GLU A 279 7.40 17.83 21.22
N THR A 280 6.46 17.12 20.60
CA THR A 280 6.29 17.15 19.14
C THR A 280 4.84 16.84 18.78
N ASP A 281 4.47 17.04 17.52
CA ASP A 281 3.17 16.62 17.02
C ASP A 281 3.32 15.39 16.13
N LEU A 282 2.43 14.42 16.34
CA LEU A 282 2.22 13.31 15.40
C LEU A 282 1.11 13.70 14.44
N VAL A 283 1.41 13.77 13.14
CA VAL A 283 0.41 14.10 12.11
C VAL A 283 0.10 12.85 11.30
N ILE A 284 -1.12 12.31 11.43
CA ILE A 284 -1.57 11.11 10.74
C ILE A 284 -2.57 11.48 9.65
N GLN A 285 -2.37 10.92 8.46
CA GLN A 285 -3.24 11.10 7.29
C GLN A 285 -3.37 9.80 6.50
N ALA A 286 -4.46 9.67 5.76
CA ALA A 286 -4.69 8.57 4.83
C ALA A 286 -4.95 9.10 3.42
N THR A 287 -4.51 8.35 2.42
CA THR A 287 -4.83 8.59 1.02
C THR A 287 -5.39 7.34 0.36
N TYR A 288 -6.43 7.51 -0.45
CA TYR A 288 -7.04 6.41 -1.21
C TYR A 288 -7.60 6.94 -2.53
N SER A 289 -7.23 6.30 -3.65
CA SER A 289 -7.68 6.69 -5.00
C SER A 289 -7.52 8.19 -5.31
N GLY A 290 -6.43 8.81 -4.82
CA GLY A 290 -6.14 10.23 -5.00
C GLY A 290 -6.85 11.19 -4.03
N MET A 291 -7.77 10.70 -3.19
CA MET A 291 -8.39 11.49 -2.12
C MET A 291 -7.54 11.44 -0.86
N GLN A 292 -7.58 12.51 -0.07
CA GLN A 292 -6.98 12.59 1.27
C GLN A 292 -8.08 12.55 2.33
N SER A 293 -7.79 11.93 3.47
CA SER A 293 -8.68 11.94 4.62
C SER A 293 -8.59 13.24 5.41
N ASN A 294 -9.42 13.35 6.46
CA ASN A 294 -9.11 14.26 7.56
C ASN A 294 -7.70 13.98 8.12
N THR A 295 -7.06 15.05 8.63
CA THR A 295 -5.78 14.96 9.33
C THR A 295 -6.02 14.83 10.83
N VAL A 296 -5.32 13.89 11.47
CA VAL A 296 -5.32 13.75 12.93
C VAL A 296 -3.97 14.21 13.45
N THR A 297 -3.94 15.30 14.23
CA THR A 297 -2.73 15.82 14.88
C THR A 297 -2.77 15.50 16.37
N LEU A 298 -1.81 14.73 16.87
CA LEU A 298 -1.74 14.30 18.27
C LEU A 298 -0.51 14.94 18.93
N PRO A 299 -0.68 15.87 19.88
CA PRO A 299 0.42 16.38 20.67
C PRO A 299 1.07 15.24 21.46
N LEU A 300 2.38 15.11 21.38
CA LEU A 300 3.17 14.06 22.01
C LEU A 300 4.22 14.66 22.95
N THR A 301 4.02 14.41 24.24
CA THR A 301 5.00 14.66 25.31
C THR A 301 5.81 13.39 25.57
N VAL A 302 7.12 13.48 25.40
CA VAL A 302 8.04 12.39 25.74
C VAL A 302 8.81 12.76 27.00
N ASN A 303 8.66 11.95 28.04
CA ASN A 303 9.43 12.05 29.28
C ASN A 303 10.60 11.08 29.26
N VAL A 304 11.71 11.44 29.92
CA VAL A 304 12.85 10.53 30.05
C VAL A 304 12.46 9.31 30.90
N ASN A 305 12.81 8.12 30.42
CA ASN A 305 12.77 6.88 31.19
C ASN A 305 14.01 6.83 32.10
N GLU A 306 13.91 7.47 33.26
CA GLU A 306 14.97 7.55 34.26
C GLU A 306 15.37 6.16 34.78
N GLN A 307 14.41 5.22 34.89
CA GLN A 307 14.68 3.87 35.37
C GLN A 307 15.56 3.07 34.42
N ALA A 308 15.40 3.25 33.11
CA ALA A 308 16.31 2.64 32.14
C ALA A 308 17.74 3.19 32.26
N ILE A 309 17.89 4.49 32.54
CA ILE A 309 19.20 5.13 32.77
C ILE A 309 19.84 4.60 34.05
N ILE A 310 19.10 4.57 35.16
CA ILE A 310 19.57 4.05 36.46
C ILE A 310 20.00 2.58 36.33
N ALA A 311 19.22 1.76 35.62
CA ALA A 311 19.58 0.36 35.38
C ALA A 311 20.92 0.24 34.63
N SER A 312 21.12 1.03 33.57
CA SER A 312 22.38 1.05 32.81
C SER A 312 23.57 1.54 33.64
N LEU A 313 23.38 2.57 34.46
CA LEU A 313 24.40 3.06 35.40
C LEU A 313 24.78 2.00 36.42
N ASN A 314 23.81 1.29 37.01
CA ASN A 314 24.06 0.20 37.96
C ASN A 314 24.85 -0.95 37.33
N SER A 315 24.52 -1.35 36.09
CA SER A 315 25.33 -2.35 35.37
C SER A 315 26.76 -1.88 35.14
N THR A 316 26.95 -0.59 34.84
CA THR A 316 28.28 0.00 34.68
C THR A 316 29.06 -0.01 36.01
N ILE A 317 28.42 0.36 37.12
CA ILE A 317 29.01 0.30 38.47
C ILE A 317 29.46 -1.12 38.81
N GLN A 318 28.60 -2.12 38.63
CA GLN A 318 28.93 -3.52 38.92
C GLN A 318 30.13 -4.02 38.09
N SER A 319 30.22 -3.58 36.82
CA SER A 319 31.36 -3.89 35.96
C SER A 319 32.65 -3.27 36.51
N LEU A 320 32.60 -2.00 36.91
CA LEU A 320 33.74 -1.29 37.50
C LEU A 320 34.17 -1.91 38.84
N GLU A 321 33.23 -2.30 39.70
CA GLU A 321 33.52 -3.01 40.97
C GLU A 321 34.26 -4.34 40.73
N SER A 322 33.85 -5.07 39.69
CA SER A 322 34.51 -6.32 39.28
C SER A 322 35.93 -6.08 38.76
N GLN A 323 36.15 -4.99 38.01
CA GLN A 323 37.48 -4.59 37.55
C GLN A 323 38.39 -4.18 38.71
N ILE A 324 37.89 -3.39 39.66
CA ILE A 324 38.64 -2.98 40.87
C ILE A 324 39.06 -4.20 41.69
N SER A 325 38.16 -5.16 41.89
CA SER A 325 38.45 -6.40 42.62
C SER A 325 39.55 -7.23 41.95
N SER A 326 39.50 -7.31 40.62
CA SER A 326 40.53 -8.00 39.83
C SER A 326 41.89 -7.30 39.97
N LEU A 327 41.92 -5.97 39.85
CA LEU A 327 43.14 -5.18 40.00
C LEU A 327 43.75 -5.31 41.40
N SER A 328 42.91 -5.26 42.44
CA SER A 328 43.34 -5.47 43.83
C SER A 328 44.02 -6.83 44.04
N SER A 329 43.47 -7.88 43.42
CA SER A 329 44.06 -9.22 43.45
C SER A 329 45.42 -9.25 42.76
N THR A 330 45.55 -8.63 41.58
CA THR A 330 46.84 -8.51 40.88
C THR A 330 47.89 -7.75 41.70
N VAL A 331 47.51 -6.62 42.32
CA VAL A 331 48.41 -5.86 43.20
C VAL A 331 48.88 -6.71 44.38
N SER A 332 47.99 -7.49 44.98
CA SER A 332 48.32 -8.40 46.08
C SER A 332 49.33 -9.47 45.65
N THR A 333 49.11 -10.11 44.50
CA THR A 333 50.06 -11.09 43.93
C THR A 333 51.42 -10.47 43.60
N LEU A 334 51.42 -9.26 43.04
CA LEU A 334 52.66 -8.54 42.73
C LEU A 334 53.43 -8.20 44.02
N SER A 335 52.73 -7.74 45.07
CA SER A 335 53.32 -7.47 46.38
C SER A 335 53.98 -8.71 46.99
N SER A 336 53.31 -9.86 46.93
CA SER A 336 53.90 -11.14 47.36
C SER A 336 55.14 -11.50 46.54
N SER A 337 55.08 -11.32 45.22
CA SER A 337 56.21 -11.59 44.32
C SER A 337 57.42 -10.70 44.62
N VAL A 338 57.20 -9.40 44.85
CA VAL A 338 58.24 -8.45 45.27
C VAL A 338 58.86 -8.87 46.60
N THR A 339 58.05 -9.29 47.56
CA THR A 339 58.52 -9.78 48.86
C THR A 339 59.41 -11.03 48.71
N SER A 340 58.97 -12.01 47.90
CA SER A 340 59.76 -13.21 47.60
C SER A 340 61.09 -12.86 46.93
N LEU A 341 61.08 -11.96 45.94
CA LEU A 341 62.29 -11.54 45.25
C LEU A 341 63.26 -10.83 46.21
N SER A 342 62.76 -9.97 47.10
CA SER A 342 63.57 -9.32 48.14
C SER A 342 64.28 -10.33 49.06
N ASN A 343 63.57 -11.39 49.45
CA ASN A 343 64.14 -12.47 50.28
C ASN A 343 65.22 -13.26 49.52
N THR A 344 65.00 -13.55 48.23
CA THR A 344 66.00 -14.19 47.37
C THR A 344 67.25 -13.34 47.24
N VAL A 345 67.12 -12.03 47.00
CA VAL A 345 68.24 -11.09 46.92
C VAL A 345 69.03 -11.07 48.24
N SER A 346 68.35 -11.01 49.38
CA SER A 346 68.98 -11.04 50.71
C SER A 346 69.76 -12.33 50.97
N SER A 347 69.19 -13.47 50.56
CA SER A 347 69.83 -14.78 50.68
C SER A 347 71.07 -14.89 49.78
N LEU A 348 70.97 -14.40 48.54
CA LEU A 348 72.10 -14.36 47.61
C LEU A 348 73.22 -13.46 48.13
N SER A 349 72.88 -12.27 48.65
CA SER A 349 73.85 -11.37 49.29
C SER A 349 74.59 -12.06 50.43
N SER A 350 73.89 -12.83 51.27
CA SER A 350 74.50 -13.58 52.37
C SER A 350 75.45 -14.67 51.86
N THR A 351 75.07 -15.36 50.78
CA THR A 351 75.93 -16.37 50.13
C THR A 351 77.19 -15.75 49.55
N VAL A 352 77.08 -14.60 48.88
CA VAL A 352 78.24 -13.85 48.34
C VAL A 352 79.19 -13.45 49.47
N SER A 353 78.70 -12.95 50.59
CA SER A 353 79.54 -12.61 51.75
C SER A 353 80.29 -13.83 52.30
N LYS A 354 79.62 -14.99 52.39
CA LYS A 354 80.27 -16.24 52.82
C LYS A 354 81.36 -16.68 51.84
N LEU A 355 81.07 -16.65 50.54
CA LEU A 355 82.06 -16.98 49.50
C LEU A 355 83.28 -16.07 49.57
N ASN A 356 83.09 -14.76 49.76
CA ASN A 356 84.20 -13.82 49.95
C ASN A 356 85.06 -14.19 51.17
N GLY A 357 84.44 -14.59 52.29
CA GLY A 357 85.16 -15.09 53.46
C GLY A 357 85.98 -16.36 53.17
N THR A 358 85.41 -17.31 52.42
CA THR A 358 86.12 -18.51 51.98
C THR A 358 87.30 -18.17 51.07
N VAL A 359 87.13 -17.26 50.11
CA VAL A 359 88.20 -16.80 49.21
C VAL A 359 89.34 -16.17 50.01
N ALA A 360 89.04 -15.28 50.95
CA ALA A 360 90.06 -14.66 51.82
C ALA A 360 90.83 -15.71 52.65
N SER A 361 90.13 -16.72 53.17
CA SER A 361 90.74 -17.81 53.93
C SER A 361 91.66 -18.66 53.04
N LEU A 362 91.21 -19.03 51.85
CA LEU A 362 92.03 -19.76 50.86
C LEU A 362 93.27 -18.96 50.45
N GLN A 363 93.13 -17.65 50.23
CA GLN A 363 94.25 -16.78 49.89
C GLN A 363 95.30 -16.71 51.02
N SER A 364 94.85 -16.72 52.28
CA SER A 364 95.73 -16.82 53.44
C SER A 364 96.47 -18.15 53.48
N SER A 365 95.75 -19.27 53.29
CA SER A 365 96.35 -20.61 53.23
C SER A 365 97.39 -20.75 52.10
N VAL A 366 97.11 -20.22 50.90
CA VAL A 366 98.07 -20.19 49.78
C VAL A 366 99.32 -19.39 50.14
N SER A 367 99.17 -18.27 50.83
CA SER A 367 100.30 -17.44 51.28
C SER A 367 101.19 -18.17 52.30
N THR A 368 100.57 -18.86 53.25
CA THR A 368 101.29 -19.73 54.22
C THR A 368 102.03 -20.84 53.49
N LEU A 369 101.36 -21.58 52.62
CA LEU A 369 101.96 -22.68 51.87
C LEU A 369 103.12 -22.21 50.98
N SER A 370 102.99 -21.03 50.38
CA SER A 370 104.07 -20.39 49.61
C SER A 370 105.31 -20.09 50.48
N SER A 371 105.09 -19.62 51.71
CA SER A 371 106.17 -19.33 52.68
C SER A 371 106.85 -20.60 53.18
N GLU A 372 106.07 -21.64 53.48
CA GLU A 372 106.57 -22.97 53.84
C GLU A 372 107.39 -23.58 52.71
N TYR A 373 106.91 -23.49 51.46
CA TYR A 373 107.64 -23.95 50.28
C TYR A 373 108.98 -23.23 50.12
N SER A 374 109.02 -21.90 50.28
CA SER A 374 110.26 -21.11 50.23
C SER A 374 111.27 -21.55 51.30
N THR A 375 110.78 -21.81 52.52
CA THR A 375 111.59 -22.32 53.64
C THR A 375 112.14 -23.71 53.33
N LEU A 376 111.30 -24.62 52.84
CA LEU A 376 111.71 -25.97 52.45
C LEU A 376 112.74 -25.94 51.32
N ASN A 377 112.52 -25.10 50.30
CA ASN A 377 113.45 -24.91 49.19
C ASN A 377 114.82 -24.41 49.70
N SER A 378 114.83 -23.47 50.64
CA SER A 378 116.07 -22.98 51.27
C SER A 378 116.80 -24.09 52.04
N ARG A 379 116.07 -24.96 52.75
CA ARG A 379 116.63 -26.13 53.45
C ARG A 379 117.21 -27.16 52.47
N VAL A 380 116.54 -27.42 51.36
CA VAL A 380 117.04 -28.32 50.29
C VAL A 380 118.35 -27.79 49.72
N ASN A 381 118.40 -26.49 49.37
CA ASN A 381 119.61 -25.86 48.87
C ASN A 381 120.78 -25.94 49.87
N ALA A 382 120.51 -25.74 51.16
CA ALA A 382 121.51 -25.87 52.21
C ALA A 382 122.05 -27.31 52.32
N LEU A 383 121.16 -28.31 52.24
CA LEU A 383 121.55 -29.73 52.27
C LEU A 383 122.38 -30.11 51.04
N SER A 384 121.99 -29.64 49.85
CA SER A 384 122.77 -29.84 48.63
C SER A 384 124.17 -29.19 48.70
N GLY A 385 124.29 -28.02 49.34
CA GLY A 385 125.59 -27.40 49.60
C GLY A 385 126.45 -28.22 50.57
N LEU A 386 125.85 -28.77 51.62
CA LEU A 386 126.54 -29.65 52.56
C LEU A 386 127.01 -30.95 51.89
N SER A 387 126.17 -31.59 51.06
CA SER A 387 126.58 -32.80 50.33
C SER A 387 127.78 -32.53 49.43
N GLY A 388 127.78 -31.43 48.67
CA GLY A 388 128.95 -31.06 47.87
C GLY A 388 130.21 -30.80 48.71
N THR A 389 130.06 -30.22 49.90
CA THR A 389 131.19 -30.03 50.84
C THR A 389 131.71 -31.37 51.36
N VAL A 390 130.82 -32.30 51.72
CA VAL A 390 131.18 -33.66 52.16
C VAL A 390 131.88 -34.41 51.03
N ASP A 391 131.40 -34.30 49.79
CA ASP A 391 132.04 -34.92 48.62
C ASP A 391 133.48 -34.41 48.43
N ILE A 392 133.70 -33.09 48.53
CA ILE A 392 135.03 -32.49 48.49
C ILE A 392 135.89 -32.97 49.67
N ALA A 393 135.35 -32.98 50.88
CA ALA A 393 136.06 -33.41 52.07
C ALA A 393 136.47 -34.89 51.98
N LEU A 394 135.61 -35.77 51.46
CA LEU A 394 135.90 -37.17 51.22
C LEU A 394 137.01 -37.33 50.17
N ALA A 395 136.94 -36.60 49.07
CA ALA A 395 137.97 -36.62 48.03
C ALA A 395 139.34 -36.17 48.58
N VAL A 396 139.39 -35.06 49.33
CA VAL A 396 140.62 -34.55 49.95
C VAL A 396 141.19 -35.54 50.97
N SER A 397 140.33 -36.14 51.81
CA SER A 397 140.78 -37.12 52.81
C SER A 397 141.28 -38.42 52.17
N ILE A 398 140.65 -38.91 51.11
CA ILE A 398 141.15 -40.05 50.32
C ILE A 398 142.53 -39.71 49.71
N ILE A 399 142.70 -38.53 49.11
CA ILE A 399 144.00 -38.07 48.57
C ILE A 399 145.06 -38.03 49.68
N ALA A 400 144.74 -37.48 50.85
CA ALA A 400 145.66 -37.41 51.99
C ALA A 400 146.08 -38.81 52.49
N ILE A 401 145.16 -39.78 52.50
CA ILE A 401 145.45 -41.18 52.84
C ILE A 401 146.37 -41.81 51.78
N ILE A 402 146.09 -41.63 50.49
CA ILE A 402 146.93 -42.15 49.39
C ILE A 402 148.35 -41.58 49.50
N ILE A 403 148.50 -40.28 49.71
CA ILE A 403 149.81 -39.63 49.91
C ILE A 403 150.54 -40.24 51.10
N SER A 404 149.85 -40.43 52.23
CA SER A 404 150.44 -41.03 53.44
C SER A 404 150.96 -42.45 53.20
N ILE A 405 150.19 -43.29 52.48
CA ILE A 405 150.58 -44.66 52.12
C ILE A 405 151.80 -44.64 51.17
N VAL A 406 151.81 -43.77 50.16
CA VAL A 406 152.94 -43.63 49.22
C VAL A 406 154.22 -43.21 49.95
N VAL A 407 154.15 -42.26 50.88
CA VAL A 407 155.28 -41.85 51.73
C VAL A 407 155.80 -43.04 52.55
N LEU A 408 154.90 -43.82 53.15
CA LEU A 408 155.27 -45.01 53.93
C LEU A 408 156.02 -46.05 53.06
N ILE A 409 155.52 -46.34 51.86
CA ILE A 409 156.14 -47.26 50.89
C ILE A 409 157.53 -46.75 50.45
N LEU A 410 157.68 -45.44 50.18
CA LEU A 410 158.97 -44.84 49.81
C LEU A 410 160.01 -44.93 50.94
N VAL A 411 159.59 -44.77 52.21
CA VAL A 411 160.45 -44.95 53.39
C VAL A 411 160.88 -46.41 53.52
N PHE A 412 159.95 -47.37 53.42
CA PHE A 412 160.27 -48.80 53.44
C PHE A 412 161.25 -49.21 52.34
N ARG A 413 161.11 -48.66 51.12
CA ARG A 413 162.04 -48.90 49.99
C ARG A 413 163.43 -48.30 50.17
N LYS A 414 163.61 -47.31 51.05
CA LYS A 414 164.91 -46.66 51.32
C LYS A 414 165.69 -47.34 52.45
N ILE A 415 164.98 -48.10 53.30
CA ILE A 415 165.54 -48.81 54.47
C ILE A 415 165.77 -50.30 54.16
N SER A 416 165.16 -50.83 53.10
CA SER A 416 165.52 -52.11 52.47
C SER A 416 166.50 -51.86 51.33
#